data_AF-A0A967Y0D1-F1
#
_entry.id   AF-A0A967Y0D1-F1
#
_cell.length_a   1.000
_cell.length_b   1.000
_cell.length_c   1.000
_cell.angle_alpha   90.00
_cell.angle_beta   90.00
_cell.angle_gamma   90.00
#
_symmetry.space_group_name_H-M   'P 1'
#
loop_
_entity.id
_entity.type
_entity.pdbx_description
1 polymer ?
#
loop_
_entity_poly.entity_id
_entity_poly.type
_entity_poly.pdbx_seq_one_letter_code
_entity_poly.pdbx_strand_id
1 'polypeptide(L)' 'MDADNIAHLRWIRSGANYGDTIEVLAGLNPDEMVVIDSERQLYDGQTVEVSR' A
#
# COMPACT_ATOMS: atom_id res chain seq x y z
N MET A 1 -0.82 1.85 -5.51
CA MET A 1 -0.29 1.64 -6.87
C MET A 1 -1.11 2.51 -7.81
N ASP A 2 -0.50 3.19 -8.76
CA ASP A 2 -1.25 4.01 -9.73
C ASP A 2 -1.81 3.16 -10.89
N ALA A 3 -2.45 3.82 -11.85
CA ALA A 3 -3.04 3.17 -13.01
C ALA A 3 -2.02 2.49 -13.95
N ASP A 4 -0.73 2.82 -13.81
CA ASP A 4 0.37 2.28 -14.62
C ASP A 4 1.14 1.16 -13.89
N ASN A 5 0.55 0.62 -12.82
CA ASN A 5 1.13 -0.37 -11.94
C ASN A 5 2.45 0.06 -11.29
N ILE A 6 2.61 1.34 -10.98
CA ILE A 6 3.78 1.84 -10.25
C ILE A 6 3.48 1.88 -8.74
N ALA A 7 4.36 1.29 -7.95
CA ALA A 7 4.32 1.34 -6.50
C ALA A 7 5.00 2.63 -5.99
N HIS A 8 4.34 3.32 -5.06
CA HIS A 8 4.82 4.57 -4.49
C HIS A 8 4.92 4.44 -2.97
N LEU A 9 6.05 4.85 -2.40
CA LEU A 9 6.23 4.93 -0.95
C LEU A 9 5.43 6.13 -0.43
N ARG A 10 4.60 5.89 0.58
CA ARG A 10 3.75 6.93 1.14
C ARG A 10 3.67 6.87 2.65
N TRP A 11 3.83 8.02 3.27
CA TRP A 11 3.51 8.22 4.67
C TRP A 11 1.99 8.34 4.85
N ILE A 12 1.44 7.49 5.71
CA ILE A 12 0.04 7.53 6.13
C ILE A 12 -0.05 7.80 7.62
N ARG A 13 -1.19 8.33 8.07
CA ARG A 13 -1.50 8.41 9.49
C ARG A 13 -2.28 7.16 9.88
N SER A 14 -1.67 6.29 10.66
CA SER A 14 -2.32 5.11 11.23
C SER A 14 -2.97 5.40 12.59
N GLY A 15 -3.94 4.56 12.94
CA GLY A 15 -4.67 4.58 14.21
C GLY A 15 -4.44 3.30 15.01
N ALA A 16 -5.53 2.77 15.56
CA ALA A 16 -5.49 1.56 16.37
C ALA A 16 -5.27 0.28 15.52
N ASN A 17 -4.74 -0.77 16.16
CA ASN A 17 -4.67 -2.12 15.60
C ASN A 17 -5.94 -2.90 15.96
N TYR A 18 -6.47 -3.65 15.00
CA TYR A 18 -7.66 -4.50 15.11
C TYR A 18 -7.32 -5.90 14.59
N GLY A 19 -6.78 -6.75 15.46
CA GLY A 19 -6.29 -8.08 15.08
C GLY A 19 -5.18 -7.97 14.03
N ASP A 20 -5.45 -8.48 12.83
CA ASP A 20 -4.51 -8.48 11.70
C ASP A 20 -4.62 -7.23 10.82
N THR A 21 -5.42 -6.25 11.21
CA THR A 21 -5.63 -5.00 10.46
C THR A 21 -5.21 -3.79 11.27
N ILE A 22 -4.88 -2.70 10.58
CA ILE A 22 -4.57 -1.41 11.18
C ILE A 22 -5.51 -0.34 10.60
N GLU A 23 -6.01 0.54 11.44
CA GLU A 23 -6.83 1.67 11.00
C GLU A 23 -5.98 2.72 10.30
N VAL A 24 -6.49 3.25 9.19
CA VAL A 24 -5.88 4.35 8.45
C VAL A 24 -6.76 5.59 8.64
N LEU A 25 -6.21 6.61 9.29
CA LEU A 25 -6.92 7.83 9.64
C LEU A 25 -6.75 8.95 8.59
N ALA A 26 -5.66 8.93 7.82
CA ALA A 26 -5.42 9.85 6.71
C ALA A 26 -4.29 9.35 5.77
N GLY A 27 -4.26 9.89 4.56
CA GLY A 27 -3.18 9.65 3.58
C GLY A 27 -3.44 8.53 2.58
N LEU A 28 -4.64 7.93 2.61
CA LEU A 28 -5.08 6.91 1.66
C LEU A 28 -6.54 7.15 1.28
N ASN A 29 -6.90 6.97 0.01
CA ASN A 29 -8.29 6.97 -0.43
C ASN A 29 -8.92 5.58 -0.25
N PRO A 30 -10.23 5.45 0.02
CA PRO A 30 -10.87 4.15 0.30
C PRO A 30 -10.67 3.07 -0.76
N ASP A 31 -10.64 3.44 -2.04
CA ASP A 31 -10.52 2.50 -3.17
C ASP A 31 -9.07 2.31 -3.65
N GLU A 32 -8.11 2.85 -2.90
CA GLU A 32 -6.72 2.83 -3.31
C GLU A 32 -6.03 1.52 -2.90
N MET A 33 -5.45 0.82 -3.88
CA MET A 33 -4.70 -0.41 -3.64
C MET A 33 -3.39 -0.13 -2.91
N VAL A 34 -3.15 -0.91 -1.86
CA VAL A 34 -1.91 -0.93 -1.07
C VAL A 34 -1.23 -2.28 -1.20
N VAL A 35 0.10 -2.28 -1.19
CA VAL A 35 0.88 -3.51 -1.12
C VAL A 35 0.94 -3.96 0.34
N ILE A 36 0.43 -5.16 0.62
CA ILE A 36 0.46 -5.78 1.95
C ILE A 36 1.54 -6.85 2.10
N ASP A 37 2.03 -7.39 0.98
CA ASP A 37 3.10 -8.39 0.93
C ASP A 37 3.84 -8.33 -0.43
N SER A 38 5.07 -8.82 -0.46
CA SER A 38 5.92 -8.85 -1.67
C SER A 38 7.01 -9.91 -1.57
N GLU A 39 7.28 -10.65 -2.65
CA GLU A 39 8.36 -11.66 -2.70
C GLU A 39 9.77 -11.06 -2.55
N ARG A 40 9.93 -9.79 -2.92
CA ARG A 40 11.21 -9.07 -2.95
C ARG A 40 11.01 -7.64 -2.45
N GLN A 41 12.09 -7.03 -1.98
CA GLN A 41 12.09 -5.63 -1.57
C GLN A 41 11.59 -4.73 -2.70
N LEU A 42 10.67 -3.82 -2.36
CA LEU A 42 10.18 -2.79 -3.25
C LEU A 42 10.96 -1.49 -3.06
N TYR A 43 11.23 -0.82 -4.17
CA TYR A 43 11.73 0.55 -4.20
C TYR A 43 10.62 1.50 -4.65
N ASP A 44 10.71 2.76 -4.23
CA ASP A 44 9.78 3.80 -4.67
C ASP A 44 9.86 3.98 -6.20
N GLY A 45 8.70 4.11 -6.86
CA GLY A 45 8.59 4.21 -8.31
C GLY A 45 8.79 2.89 -9.07
N GLN A 46 8.86 1.75 -8.38
CA GLN A 46 9.04 0.45 -9.02
C GLN A 46 7.74 -0.03 -9.67
N THR A 47 7.83 -0.52 -10.92
CA THR A 47 6.74 -1.24 -11.57
C THR A 47 6.50 -2.59 -10.88
N VAL A 48 5.24 -2.89 -10.59
CA VAL A 48 4.83 -4.15 -9.94
C VAL A 48 3.77 -4.87 -10.77
N GLU A 49 3.57 -6.15 -10.46
CA GLU A 49 2.47 -6.94 -11.00
C GLU A 49 1.63 -7.43 -9.82
N VAL A 50 0.31 -7.36 -9.96
CA VAL A 50 -0.61 -7.87 -8.93
C VAL A 50 -0.74 -9.37 -9.11
N SER A 51 -0.20 -10.14 -8.15
CA SER A 51 -0.50 -11.57 -8.05
C SER A 51 -1.93 -11.75 -7.52
N ARG A 52 -2.62 -12.79 -8.01
CA ARG A 52 -4.01 -13.09 -7.67
C ARG A 52 -4.10 -14.23 -6.66
#